data_AF-A0A812PUU0-F1
#
_entry.id   AF-A0A812PUU0-F1
#
_cell.length_a   1.000
_cell.length_b   1.000
_cell.length_c   1.000
_cell.angle_alpha   90.00
_cell.angle_beta   90.00
_cell.angle_gamma   90.00
#
_symmetry.space_group_name_H-M   'P 1'
#
loop_
_entity.id
_entity.type
_entity.pdbx_description
1 polymer ?
#
loop_
_entity_poly.entity_id
_entity_poly.type
_entity_poly.pdbx_seq_one_letter_code
_entity_poly.pdbx_strand_id
1 'polypeptide(L)'
;MVEPAARNVDSGPKNGYCPHCGNGNGICGDGNQWPSDSNYVNAGGPPVRTWTSGTIVEVTIRITAHHKGHFEFSVCEQQISSSLANAQSCLDKWILERASPQEAGLTDCGSNDRRAGCQPLDTRHPERFYLPPGGFSPSGQDLHTFYLKVPVGLQCTACTLQWRWWSANSCIPAPDYGCFAQELSSNGYRPSDWGVGNTCPGGGCNRCGCGEEFRNCADIQIVSGGGTTATVTSAPTTTTTTTRGGATTTGGATTSTGSTPTCVTQETLTCINGKSTYWPKCDVSQDKDVTGPSGYEYGFYCSKEWVDALNEMLSDPAVNKCNDQTAIHKMLAQITFETAYFSTVYQPRDGGAGLIHMIPGNWRTNVEDMDQLFPGMNFISQFNAMAPDQYQFFQSPQYGWRSVAAWYKLTNGVIPGCGQDLFDLSFEEQTRCILSFVNDRSAAWPIWGHIVSGGGTTATVTSAPTTTTTTTRGGHERQLESSNCKTLWTRTVAYQSRVDTWQMHVCRSHT
;
A
#
# COMPACT_ATOMS: atom_id res chain seq x y z
N MET A 1 -0.75 -2.96 10.54
CA MET A 1 0.07 -1.84 10.05
C MET A 1 0.32 -2.01 8.55
N VAL A 2 0.03 -0.99 7.74
CA VAL A 2 0.17 -1.04 6.27
C VAL A 2 1.33 -0.19 5.75
N GLU A 3 1.73 0.86 6.46
CA GLU A 3 2.97 1.62 6.20
C GLU A 3 3.68 1.92 7.54
N PRO A 4 4.99 1.63 7.69
CA PRO A 4 5.75 0.74 6.82
C PRO A 4 5.11 -0.64 6.74
N ALA A 5 5.24 -1.30 5.59
CA ALA A 5 4.65 -2.62 5.35
C ALA A 5 5.08 -3.63 6.43
N ALA A 6 4.11 -4.17 7.17
CA ALA A 6 4.37 -5.22 8.15
C ALA A 6 4.63 -6.56 7.46
N ARG A 7 5.40 -7.44 8.12
CA ARG A 7 5.70 -8.81 7.65
C ARG A 7 4.45 -9.64 7.31
N ASN A 8 3.33 -9.32 7.95
CA ASN A 8 2.03 -9.98 7.78
C ASN A 8 0.99 -9.15 7.01
N VAL A 9 1.41 -8.08 6.31
CA VAL A 9 0.49 -7.15 5.63
C VAL A 9 -0.28 -7.81 4.49
N ASP A 10 0.37 -8.71 3.76
CA ASP A 10 -0.20 -9.39 2.60
C ASP A 10 -1.06 -10.58 3.02
N SER A 11 -2.16 -10.80 2.31
CA SER A 11 -2.99 -11.99 2.48
C SER A 11 -2.23 -13.24 2.05
N GLY A 12 -2.20 -14.26 2.89
CA GLY A 12 -1.54 -15.52 2.55
C GLY A 12 -1.89 -16.65 3.51
N PRO A 13 -1.45 -17.88 3.21
CA PRO A 13 -1.78 -19.05 4.02
C PRO A 13 -1.31 -18.90 5.48
N LYS A 14 -0.18 -18.21 5.73
CA LYS A 14 0.40 -18.02 7.08
C LYS A 14 -0.38 -17.08 8.00
N ASN A 15 -1.29 -16.27 7.45
CA ASN A 15 -2.28 -15.51 8.23
C ASN A 15 -3.72 -15.97 7.97
N GLY A 16 -3.91 -17.16 7.40
CA GLY A 16 -5.23 -17.70 7.07
C GLY A 16 -5.99 -16.85 6.05
N TYR A 17 -5.29 -16.15 5.16
CA TYR A 17 -5.84 -15.16 4.22
C TYR A 17 -6.56 -13.99 4.91
N CYS A 18 -6.23 -13.75 6.18
CA CYS A 18 -6.81 -12.69 7.00
C CYS A 18 -5.70 -11.94 7.76
N PRO A 19 -4.97 -11.02 7.11
CA PRO A 19 -3.87 -10.28 7.74
C PRO A 19 -4.31 -9.44 8.96
N HIS A 20 -5.61 -9.11 9.06
CA HIS A 20 -6.17 -8.37 10.19
C HIS A 20 -6.69 -9.25 11.33
N CYS A 21 -6.79 -10.58 11.14
CA CYS A 21 -7.31 -11.48 12.17
C CYS A 21 -6.30 -11.79 13.29
N GLY A 22 -5.02 -11.49 13.10
CA GLY A 22 -3.94 -11.91 13.99
C GLY A 22 -3.93 -11.17 15.32
N ASN A 23 -4.50 -11.79 16.35
CA ASN A 23 -4.50 -11.35 17.74
C ASN A 23 -3.72 -12.33 18.64
N GLY A 24 -2.67 -12.94 18.10
CA GLY A 24 -1.76 -13.79 18.86
C GLY A 24 -0.83 -12.96 19.75
N ASN A 25 -0.49 -13.52 20.92
CA ASN A 25 0.45 -12.89 21.86
C ASN A 25 1.92 -13.05 21.46
N GLY A 26 2.22 -13.62 20.29
CA GLY A 26 3.58 -13.70 19.75
C GLY A 26 4.18 -12.32 19.47
N ILE A 27 5.51 -12.20 19.47
CA ILE A 27 6.21 -10.90 19.29
C ILE A 27 5.75 -10.18 18.00
N CYS A 28 5.48 -10.90 16.92
CA CYS A 28 4.99 -10.33 15.67
C CYS A 28 3.53 -10.70 15.36
N GLY A 29 2.75 -11.05 16.38
CA GLY A 29 1.31 -11.36 16.27
C GLY A 29 0.98 -12.84 16.00
N ASP A 30 2.01 -13.69 15.93
CA ASP A 30 1.85 -15.11 15.63
C ASP A 30 0.95 -15.85 16.62
N GLY A 31 0.11 -16.75 16.09
CA GLY A 31 -0.77 -17.65 16.83
C GLY A 31 -2.24 -17.21 16.88
N ASN A 32 -3.00 -17.87 17.76
CA ASN A 32 -4.42 -17.65 18.00
C ASN A 32 -5.30 -17.84 16.75
N GLN A 33 -5.89 -16.76 16.21
CA GLN A 33 -6.79 -16.77 15.05
C GLN A 33 -6.07 -17.15 13.75
N TRP A 34 -4.75 -16.98 13.70
CA TRP A 34 -3.95 -17.43 12.57
C TRP A 34 -3.62 -18.91 12.67
N PRO A 35 -3.32 -19.57 11.53
CA PRO A 35 -2.88 -20.95 11.53
C PRO A 35 -1.72 -21.22 12.50
N SER A 36 -1.69 -22.42 13.07
CA SER A 36 -0.69 -22.81 14.08
C SER A 36 0.75 -22.79 13.55
N ASP A 37 0.93 -22.80 12.23
CA ASP A 37 2.22 -22.70 11.54
C ASP A 37 2.56 -21.27 11.08
N SER A 38 1.84 -20.26 11.56
CA SER A 38 2.19 -18.84 11.43
C SER A 38 3.58 -18.58 12.04
N ASN A 39 4.41 -17.78 11.35
CA ASN A 39 5.82 -17.60 11.72
C ASN A 39 6.39 -16.23 11.28
N TYR A 40 5.61 -15.17 11.42
CA TYR A 40 6.01 -13.80 11.10
C TYR A 40 7.13 -13.26 12.00
N VAL A 41 7.32 -13.83 13.19
CA VAL A 41 8.53 -13.60 13.99
C VAL A 41 9.80 -13.94 13.21
N ASN A 42 9.79 -14.92 12.31
CA ASN A 42 10.93 -15.30 11.46
C ASN A 42 10.82 -14.84 10.01
N ALA A 43 9.76 -14.12 9.64
CA ALA A 43 9.57 -13.56 8.30
C ALA A 43 10.32 -12.23 8.12
N GLY A 44 11.47 -12.08 8.78
CA GLY A 44 12.29 -10.88 8.67
C GLY A 44 12.87 -10.74 7.26
N GLY A 45 12.88 -9.51 6.73
CA GLY A 45 13.46 -9.19 5.42
C GLY A 45 14.35 -7.95 5.43
N PRO A 46 14.80 -7.48 4.26
CA PRO A 46 15.43 -6.18 4.12
C PRO A 46 14.54 -5.06 4.68
N PRO A 47 15.13 -3.96 5.18
CA PRO A 47 14.37 -2.79 5.59
C PRO A 47 13.39 -2.31 4.51
N VAL A 48 12.10 -2.24 4.85
CA VAL A 48 11.05 -1.72 3.96
C VAL A 48 10.98 -0.20 3.99
N ARG A 49 11.63 0.44 4.98
CA ARG A 49 11.70 1.89 5.13
C ARG A 49 13.00 2.31 5.79
N THR A 50 13.53 3.46 5.36
CA THR A 50 14.65 4.13 6.02
C THR A 50 14.17 5.41 6.69
N TRP A 51 14.52 5.59 7.95
CA TRP A 51 14.25 6.77 8.75
C TRP A 51 15.56 7.41 9.22
N THR A 52 15.48 8.68 9.61
CA THR A 52 16.61 9.40 10.19
C THR A 52 16.36 9.58 11.69
N SER A 53 17.38 9.33 12.51
CA SER A 53 17.28 9.58 13.95
C SER A 53 16.94 11.05 14.23
N GLY A 54 16.02 11.31 15.15
CA GLY A 54 15.56 12.65 15.51
C GLY A 54 14.50 13.25 14.58
N THR A 55 14.07 12.56 13.52
CA THR A 55 13.00 13.06 12.64
C THR A 55 11.62 12.56 13.05
N ILE A 56 10.60 13.18 12.45
CA ILE A 56 9.21 12.73 12.55
C ILE A 56 8.88 11.92 11.32
N VAL A 57 8.21 10.79 11.54
CA VAL A 57 7.92 9.81 10.49
C VAL A 57 6.48 9.36 10.54
N GLU A 58 5.93 9.02 9.39
CA GLU A 58 4.55 8.56 9.27
C GLU A 58 4.43 7.05 9.41
N VAL A 59 3.34 6.62 10.04
CA VAL A 59 2.87 5.23 10.04
C VAL A 59 1.38 5.19 9.77
N THR A 60 0.96 4.24 8.94
CA THR A 60 -0.44 4.09 8.52
C THR A 60 -0.99 2.75 8.97
N ILE A 61 -2.13 2.82 9.67
CA ILE A 61 -2.84 1.66 10.20
C ILE A 61 -4.21 1.58 9.53
N ARG A 62 -4.52 0.41 8.95
CA ARG A 62 -5.85 0.07 8.47
C ARG A 62 -6.57 -0.75 9.54
N ILE A 63 -7.77 -0.33 9.91
CA ILE A 63 -8.64 -1.04 10.85
C ILE A 63 -9.85 -1.58 10.08
N THR A 64 -10.12 -2.87 10.23
CA THR A 64 -11.24 -3.57 9.56
C THR A 64 -12.33 -4.01 10.53
N ALA A 65 -11.99 -4.14 11.81
CA ALA A 65 -12.91 -4.38 12.91
C ALA A 65 -12.52 -3.44 14.06
N HIS A 66 -13.45 -2.61 14.52
CA HIS A 66 -13.13 -1.55 15.47
C HIS A 66 -13.28 -2.02 16.91
N HIS A 67 -12.16 -2.31 17.58
CA HIS A 67 -12.16 -2.77 18.97
C HIS A 67 -11.70 -1.68 19.97
N LYS A 68 -11.73 -0.39 19.55
CA LYS A 68 -11.32 0.77 20.35
C LYS A 68 -9.89 0.66 20.91
N GLY A 69 -9.52 1.53 21.83
CA GLY A 69 -8.25 1.44 22.56
C GLY A 69 -7.14 2.29 21.95
N HIS A 70 -5.90 1.83 22.08
CA HIS A 70 -4.74 2.60 21.61
C HIS A 70 -3.68 1.71 20.98
N PHE A 71 -2.88 2.32 20.11
CA PHE A 71 -1.66 1.71 19.59
C PHE A 71 -0.45 2.21 20.37
N GLU A 72 0.56 1.35 20.49
CA GLU A 72 1.92 1.69 20.84
C GLU A 72 2.84 1.26 19.69
N PHE A 73 3.94 1.99 19.51
CA PHE A 73 5.00 1.63 18.59
C PHE A 73 6.30 1.46 19.36
N SER A 74 7.10 0.47 18.99
CA SER A 74 8.39 0.23 19.63
C SER A 74 9.41 -0.26 18.62
N VAL A 75 10.68 0.06 18.83
CA VAL A 75 11.77 -0.39 17.95
C VAL A 75 12.73 -1.28 18.73
N CYS A 76 13.05 -2.44 18.17
CA CYS A 76 14.23 -3.18 18.56
C CYS A 76 15.37 -2.81 17.59
N GLU A 77 16.51 -2.39 18.13
CA GLU A 77 17.72 -2.04 17.33
C GLU A 77 18.28 -3.21 16.53
N GLN A 78 17.77 -4.41 16.77
CA GLN A 78 18.09 -5.63 16.04
C GLN A 78 16.86 -6.12 15.28
N GLN A 79 17.11 -6.77 14.15
CA GLN A 79 16.06 -7.49 13.45
C GLN A 79 15.58 -8.67 14.30
N ILE A 80 14.30 -8.65 14.68
CA ILE A 80 13.69 -9.69 15.49
C ILE A 80 13.52 -10.96 14.67
N SER A 81 14.02 -12.06 15.23
CA SER A 81 13.76 -13.43 14.82
C SER A 81 13.57 -14.30 16.07
N SER A 82 13.19 -15.57 15.91
CA SER A 82 13.11 -16.50 17.04
C SER A 82 14.47 -16.80 17.68
N SER A 83 15.59 -16.43 17.05
CA SER A 83 16.92 -16.57 17.64
C SER A 83 17.28 -15.41 18.57
N LEU A 84 16.57 -14.29 18.51
CA LEU A 84 16.81 -13.15 19.38
C LEU A 84 16.21 -13.41 20.76
N ALA A 85 17.09 -13.64 21.75
CA ALA A 85 16.68 -13.78 23.13
C ALA A 85 16.07 -12.45 23.64
N ASN A 86 14.98 -12.55 24.40
CA ASN A 86 14.32 -11.41 25.06
C ASN A 86 13.93 -10.27 24.11
N ALA A 87 13.39 -10.59 22.93
CA ALA A 87 12.95 -9.59 21.94
C ALA A 87 12.01 -8.51 22.53
N GLN A 88 11.15 -8.87 23.49
CA GLN A 88 10.30 -7.89 24.19
C GLN A 88 11.14 -6.84 24.96
N SER A 89 12.18 -7.27 25.68
CA SER A 89 13.08 -6.35 26.38
C SER A 89 13.89 -5.46 25.43
N CYS A 90 14.10 -5.89 24.19
CA CYS A 90 14.70 -5.03 23.16
C CYS A 90 13.73 -3.92 22.72
N LEU A 91 12.47 -4.27 22.48
CA LEU A 91 11.40 -3.32 22.13
C LEU A 91 11.12 -2.33 23.26
N ASP A 92 11.08 -2.80 24.50
CA ASP A 92 10.77 -1.97 25.68
C ASP A 92 11.82 -0.86 25.92
N LYS A 93 13.00 -0.92 25.29
CA LYS A 93 14.00 0.16 25.34
C LYS A 93 13.59 1.39 24.53
N TRP A 94 12.89 1.19 23.42
CA TRP A 94 12.58 2.26 22.46
C TRP A 94 11.09 2.26 22.14
N ILE A 95 10.29 2.58 23.15
CA ILE A 95 8.87 2.91 22.95
C ILE A 95 8.80 4.30 22.33
N LEU A 96 8.12 4.42 21.20
CA LEU A 96 8.10 5.65 20.41
C LEU A 96 6.97 6.58 20.85
N GLU A 97 7.28 7.86 20.91
CA GLU A 97 6.33 8.92 21.22
C GLU A 97 5.61 9.40 19.97
N ARG A 98 4.38 9.88 20.16
CA ARG A 98 3.62 10.57 19.14
C ARG A 98 4.12 12.00 18.95
N ALA A 99 4.26 12.41 17.68
CA ALA A 99 4.46 13.82 17.34
C ALA A 99 3.15 14.61 17.50
N SER A 100 3.25 15.82 18.03
CA SER A 100 2.12 16.78 18.01
C SER A 100 1.72 17.10 16.56
N PRO A 101 0.49 17.59 16.34
CA PRO A 101 0.09 18.04 15.01
C PRO A 101 1.07 19.06 14.41
N GLN A 102 1.55 20.01 15.23
CA GLN A 102 2.49 21.05 14.79
C GLN A 102 3.85 20.46 14.40
N GLU A 103 4.38 19.55 15.20
CA GLU A 103 5.61 18.82 14.89
C GLU A 103 5.46 18.02 13.57
N ALA A 104 4.30 17.41 13.35
CA ALA A 104 3.96 16.70 12.12
C ALA A 104 3.69 17.62 10.90
N GLY A 105 3.80 18.95 11.06
CA GLY A 105 3.51 19.91 9.98
C GLY A 105 2.02 20.15 9.71
N LEU A 106 1.13 19.60 10.53
CA LEU A 106 -0.31 19.79 10.45
C LEU A 106 -0.71 21.08 11.17
N THR A 107 -0.76 22.18 10.41
CA THR A 107 -1.05 23.53 10.93
C THR A 107 -2.50 23.96 10.79
N ASP A 108 -3.31 23.16 10.11
CA ASP A 108 -4.71 23.43 9.77
C ASP A 108 -5.70 22.50 10.50
N CYS A 109 -5.28 21.88 11.61
CA CYS A 109 -6.14 20.99 12.39
C CYS A 109 -7.36 21.72 12.94
N GLY A 110 -8.54 21.25 12.55
CA GLY A 110 -9.81 21.81 12.99
C GLY A 110 -10.33 21.18 14.30
N SER A 111 -11.43 21.74 14.80
CA SER A 111 -12.25 21.09 15.82
C SER A 111 -12.87 19.80 15.28
N ASN A 112 -12.80 18.70 16.04
CA ASN A 112 -13.29 17.39 15.63
C ASN A 112 -12.69 16.89 14.29
N ASP A 113 -11.41 17.19 14.02
CA ASP A 113 -10.74 16.84 12.77
C ASP A 113 -10.63 15.33 12.60
N ARG A 114 -10.99 14.84 11.41
CA ARG A 114 -11.03 13.40 11.09
C ARG A 114 -9.66 12.80 10.80
N ARG A 115 -8.61 13.62 10.65
CA ARG A 115 -7.23 13.15 10.49
C ARG A 115 -6.70 12.68 11.84
N ALA A 116 -6.23 11.44 11.92
CA ALA A 116 -5.70 10.88 13.17
C ALA A 116 -4.48 11.67 13.70
N GLY A 117 -3.65 12.24 12.80
CA GLY A 117 -2.57 13.15 13.17
C GLY A 117 -3.01 14.42 13.90
N CYS A 118 -4.24 14.90 13.68
CA CYS A 118 -4.78 16.12 14.28
C CYS A 118 -5.39 15.94 15.67
N GLN A 119 -5.50 14.71 16.19
CA GLN A 119 -5.99 14.54 17.55
C GLN A 119 -5.05 15.22 18.56
N PRO A 120 -5.57 15.68 19.72
CA PRO A 120 -4.71 16.14 20.80
C PRO A 120 -3.79 15.03 21.31
N LEU A 121 -2.68 15.43 21.93
CA LEU A 121 -1.77 14.51 22.60
C LEU A 121 -2.25 14.22 24.02
N ASP A 122 -2.08 12.98 24.48
CA ASP A 122 -2.10 12.68 25.90
C ASP A 122 -0.69 12.91 26.48
N THR A 123 -0.49 14.04 27.16
CA THR A 123 0.82 14.39 27.75
C THR A 123 1.26 13.46 28.88
N ARG A 124 0.33 12.70 29.49
CA ARG A 124 0.64 11.69 30.51
C ARG A 124 1.14 10.39 29.87
N HIS A 125 0.78 10.18 28.60
CA HIS A 125 1.07 8.98 27.83
C HIS A 125 1.43 9.32 26.38
N PRO A 126 2.60 9.96 26.15
CA PRO A 126 3.02 10.34 24.81
C PRO A 126 3.22 9.15 23.87
N GLU A 127 3.34 7.93 24.41
CA GLU A 127 3.42 6.67 23.68
C GLU A 127 2.07 6.15 23.13
N ARG A 128 0.94 6.73 23.55
CA ARG A 128 -0.40 6.20 23.23
C ARG A 128 -1.03 6.91 22.04
N PHE A 129 -1.34 6.12 21.03
CA PHE A 129 -2.03 6.55 19.82
C PHE A 129 -3.46 6.05 19.88
N TYR A 130 -4.38 6.86 20.42
CA TYR A 130 -5.78 6.48 20.56
C TYR A 130 -6.43 6.28 19.20
N LEU A 131 -7.06 5.12 19.02
CA LEU A 131 -7.75 4.75 17.78
C LEU A 131 -9.00 5.65 17.61
N PRO A 132 -9.08 6.46 16.53
CA PRO A 132 -10.30 7.20 16.21
C PRO A 132 -11.54 6.32 16.17
N PRO A 133 -12.75 6.85 16.40
CA PRO A 133 -14.01 6.10 16.27
C PRO A 133 -14.16 5.43 14.89
N GLY A 134 -14.99 4.39 14.78
CA GLY A 134 -15.25 3.73 13.49
C GLY A 134 -15.85 4.69 12.46
N GLY A 135 -15.36 4.63 11.23
CA GLY A 135 -15.63 5.58 10.15
C GLY A 135 -14.96 6.95 10.31
N PHE A 136 -14.19 7.19 11.38
CA PHE A 136 -13.61 8.49 11.70
C PHE A 136 -12.23 8.66 11.07
N SER A 137 -12.21 8.66 9.74
CA SER A 137 -11.06 9.00 8.89
C SER A 137 -11.52 9.89 7.74
N PRO A 138 -10.63 10.64 7.06
CA PRO A 138 -11.02 11.49 5.92
C PRO A 138 -11.74 10.70 4.82
N SER A 139 -11.29 9.46 4.56
CA SER A 139 -11.88 8.55 3.58
C SER A 139 -13.08 7.76 4.09
N GLY A 140 -13.33 7.75 5.41
CA GLY A 140 -14.35 6.91 6.04
C GLY A 140 -14.02 5.40 6.03
N GLN A 141 -12.81 5.00 5.64
CA GLN A 141 -12.38 3.60 5.48
C GLN A 141 -11.46 3.10 6.61
N ASP A 142 -11.50 3.78 7.77
CA ASP A 142 -10.66 3.50 8.96
C ASP A 142 -9.18 3.27 8.64
N LEU A 143 -8.68 4.15 7.77
CA LEU A 143 -7.27 4.29 7.45
C LEU A 143 -6.73 5.50 8.21
N HIS A 144 -5.79 5.26 9.12
CA HIS A 144 -5.31 6.28 10.06
C HIS A 144 -3.79 6.43 9.93
N THR A 145 -3.36 7.65 9.60
CA THR A 145 -1.95 8.05 9.60
C THR A 145 -1.61 8.74 10.92
N PHE A 146 -0.63 8.20 11.62
CA PHE A 146 -0.03 8.77 12.82
C PHE A 146 1.42 9.16 12.56
N TYR A 147 1.96 10.02 13.42
CA TYR A 147 3.29 10.58 13.29
C TYR A 147 4.11 10.20 14.53
N LEU A 148 5.23 9.53 14.33
CA LEU A 148 6.12 9.04 15.37
C LEU A 148 7.35 9.93 15.45
N LYS A 149 7.85 10.17 16.67
CA LYS A 149 9.18 10.75 16.89
C LYS A 149 10.21 9.62 16.86
N VAL A 150 11.17 9.67 15.94
CA VAL A 150 12.32 8.77 15.97
C VAL A 150 13.32 9.29 17.01
N PRO A 151 13.63 8.53 18.08
CA PRO A 151 14.50 9.01 19.13
C PRO A 151 15.88 9.40 18.63
N VAL A 152 16.41 10.49 19.17
CA VAL A 152 17.80 10.91 18.92
C VAL A 152 18.74 9.84 19.45
N GLY A 153 19.70 9.42 18.63
CA GLY A 153 20.70 8.40 18.96
C GLY A 153 20.32 6.98 18.57
N LEU A 154 19.02 6.68 18.36
CA LEU A 154 18.57 5.38 17.87
C LEU A 154 19.06 5.16 16.42
N GLN A 155 19.82 4.09 16.17
CA GLN A 155 20.38 3.78 14.86
C GLN A 155 20.52 2.27 14.66
N CYS A 156 20.26 1.81 13.43
CA CYS A 156 20.29 0.40 13.08
C CYS A 156 20.29 0.22 11.56
N THR A 157 21.06 -0.75 11.06
CA THR A 157 21.06 -1.14 9.64
C THR A 157 19.85 -2.01 9.29
N ALA A 158 19.41 -2.84 10.23
CA ALA A 158 18.18 -3.62 10.15
C ALA A 158 17.62 -3.80 11.56
N CYS A 159 16.50 -3.13 11.82
CA CYS A 159 15.78 -3.13 13.09
C CYS A 159 14.33 -3.49 12.87
N THR A 160 13.66 -3.96 13.92
CA THR A 160 12.23 -4.28 13.84
C THR A 160 11.41 -3.24 14.58
N LEU A 161 10.52 -2.59 13.85
CA LEU A 161 9.41 -1.80 14.38
C LEU A 161 8.25 -2.74 14.73
N GLN A 162 7.77 -2.72 15.97
CA GLN A 162 6.54 -3.36 16.38
C GLN A 162 5.43 -2.32 16.48
N TRP A 163 4.31 -2.59 15.81
CA TRP A 163 3.01 -2.00 16.14
C TRP A 163 2.28 -2.94 17.09
N ARG A 164 1.81 -2.42 18.23
CA ARG A 164 0.99 -3.16 19.19
C ARG A 164 -0.32 -2.41 19.42
N TRP A 165 -1.43 -3.13 19.35
CA TRP A 165 -2.76 -2.61 19.63
C TRP A 165 -3.31 -3.25 20.88
N TRP A 166 -3.66 -2.41 21.85
CA TRP A 166 -4.38 -2.76 23.06
C TRP A 166 -5.87 -2.46 22.86
N SER A 167 -6.69 -3.50 22.66
CA SER A 167 -8.13 -3.29 22.44
C SER A 167 -8.83 -2.79 23.72
N ALA A 168 -9.93 -2.06 23.55
CA ALA A 168 -10.72 -1.51 24.66
C ALA A 168 -12.24 -1.72 24.52
N ASN A 169 -12.64 -2.74 23.77
CA ASN A 169 -14.05 -3.13 23.59
C ASN A 169 -14.59 -3.98 24.75
N SER A 170 -13.74 -4.74 25.44
CA SER A 170 -14.12 -5.64 26.55
C SER A 170 -13.70 -5.11 27.93
N CYS A 171 -12.67 -4.27 27.98
CA CYS A 171 -12.15 -3.64 29.20
C CYS A 171 -11.42 -2.34 28.84
N ILE A 172 -10.94 -1.59 29.82
CA ILE A 172 -10.01 -0.48 29.60
C ILE A 172 -8.59 -0.99 29.89
N PRO A 173 -7.68 -1.05 28.89
CA PRO A 173 -6.46 -1.87 28.96
C PRO A 173 -5.31 -1.26 29.78
N ALA A 174 -5.40 0.01 30.17
CA ALA A 174 -4.39 0.66 30.98
C ALA A 174 -5.00 1.77 31.87
N PRO A 175 -4.29 2.23 32.92
CA PRO A 175 -4.70 3.39 33.70
C PRO A 175 -4.82 4.64 32.83
N ASP A 176 -5.42 5.69 33.38
CA ASP A 176 -5.32 7.06 32.89
C ASP A 176 -6.07 7.34 31.57
N TYR A 177 -6.82 6.35 31.08
CA TYR A 177 -7.67 6.45 29.90
C TYR A 177 -8.71 7.58 30.02
N GLY A 178 -9.42 7.65 31.15
CA GLY A 178 -10.51 8.62 31.28
C GLY A 178 -10.04 10.05 31.51
N CYS A 179 -8.76 10.24 31.84
CA CYS A 179 -8.16 11.58 31.88
C CYS A 179 -7.96 12.18 30.48
N PHE A 180 -7.91 11.37 29.41
CA PHE A 180 -7.80 11.88 28.03
C PHE A 180 -9.12 12.48 27.51
N ALA A 181 -10.25 12.22 28.21
CA ALA A 181 -11.56 12.74 27.81
C ALA A 181 -11.63 14.28 27.79
N GLN A 182 -10.92 14.96 28.69
CA GLN A 182 -10.90 16.43 28.71
C GLN A 182 -10.15 17.02 27.50
N GLU A 183 -9.02 16.43 27.13
CA GLU A 183 -8.25 16.84 25.94
C GLU A 183 -9.07 16.69 24.66
N LEU A 184 -9.74 15.53 24.52
CA LEU A 184 -10.66 15.28 23.41
C LEU A 184 -11.78 16.33 23.36
N SER A 185 -12.46 16.57 24.48
CA SER A 185 -13.58 17.53 24.55
C SER A 185 -13.15 18.95 24.20
N SER A 186 -11.98 19.38 24.68
CA SER A 186 -11.44 20.72 24.44
C SER A 186 -11.07 20.96 22.97
N ASN A 187 -10.84 19.89 22.22
CA ASN A 187 -10.57 19.92 20.78
C ASN A 187 -11.81 19.55 19.92
N GLY A 188 -13.00 19.58 20.53
CA GLY A 188 -14.28 19.37 19.85
C GLY A 188 -14.67 17.91 19.58
N TYR A 189 -13.84 16.96 20.01
CA TYR A 189 -14.17 15.55 19.92
C TYR A 189 -15.17 15.15 21.02
N ARG A 190 -15.99 14.13 20.76
CA ARG A 190 -16.92 13.57 21.74
C ARG A 190 -16.28 12.35 22.44
N PRO A 191 -15.84 12.41 23.71
CA PRO A 191 -15.06 11.34 24.33
C PRO A 191 -15.75 9.98 24.39
N SER A 192 -17.08 9.94 24.47
CA SER A 192 -17.84 8.68 24.49
C SER A 192 -17.58 7.79 23.28
N ASP A 193 -17.20 8.40 22.15
CA ASP A 193 -17.02 7.71 20.89
C ASP A 193 -15.63 7.07 20.79
N TRP A 194 -14.69 7.54 21.64
CA TRP A 194 -13.27 7.16 21.63
C TRP A 194 -12.93 6.01 22.59
N GLY A 195 -13.89 5.54 23.39
CA GLY A 195 -13.66 4.43 24.33
C GLY A 195 -12.71 4.76 25.47
N VAL A 196 -12.55 6.05 25.82
CA VAL A 196 -11.65 6.52 26.88
C VAL A 196 -12.24 6.38 28.29
N GLY A 197 -13.51 6.01 28.43
CA GLY A 197 -14.19 5.97 29.73
C GLY A 197 -14.51 7.37 30.29
N ASN A 198 -15.11 7.42 31.48
CA ASN A 198 -15.63 8.65 32.09
C ASN A 198 -15.06 8.95 33.49
N THR A 199 -14.06 8.19 33.94
CA THR A 199 -13.43 8.35 35.27
C THR A 199 -11.92 8.51 35.08
N CYS A 200 -11.30 9.46 35.78
CA CYS A 200 -9.85 9.69 35.79
C CYS A 200 -9.30 9.25 37.19
N PRO A 201 -8.28 8.39 37.29
CA PRO A 201 -7.47 7.86 36.19
C PRO A 201 -8.27 6.99 35.21
N GLY A 202 -9.19 6.18 35.75
CA GLY A 202 -9.94 5.19 34.97
C GLY A 202 -9.04 4.07 34.44
N GLY A 203 -9.61 2.88 34.25
CA GLY A 203 -8.89 1.77 33.62
C GLY A 203 -8.33 0.68 34.53
N GLY A 204 -7.74 -0.35 33.90
CA GLY A 204 -7.17 -1.55 34.53
C GLY A 204 -5.70 -1.43 34.91
N CYS A 205 -5.07 -2.57 35.27
CA CYS A 205 -3.65 -2.65 35.59
C CYS A 205 -2.75 -2.31 34.38
N ASN A 206 -1.59 -1.71 34.63
CA ASN A 206 -0.63 -1.37 33.59
C ASN A 206 -0.16 -2.64 32.85
N ARG A 207 -0.51 -2.79 31.57
CA ARG A 207 -0.11 -3.90 30.67
C ARG A 207 -0.59 -5.30 31.07
N CYS A 208 -1.77 -5.45 31.66
CA CYS A 208 -2.26 -6.76 32.11
C CYS A 208 -3.10 -7.55 31.11
N GLY A 209 -3.21 -7.12 29.85
CA GLY A 209 -3.82 -7.92 28.77
C GLY A 209 -5.28 -8.28 28.99
N CYS A 210 -6.10 -7.37 29.54
CA CYS A 210 -7.51 -7.65 29.82
C CYS A 210 -8.40 -7.70 28.57
N GLY A 211 -7.88 -7.25 27.42
CA GLY A 211 -8.55 -7.25 26.12
C GLY A 211 -7.76 -8.06 25.11
N GLU A 212 -8.22 -8.03 23.86
CA GLU A 212 -7.45 -8.60 22.76
C GLU A 212 -6.22 -7.73 22.49
N GLU A 213 -5.14 -8.37 22.07
CA GLU A 213 -3.94 -7.69 21.61
C GLU A 213 -3.64 -8.06 20.18
N PHE A 214 -3.27 -7.08 19.36
CA PHE A 214 -2.80 -7.32 18.00
C PHE A 214 -1.38 -6.79 17.89
N ARG A 215 -0.51 -7.53 17.22
CA ARG A 215 0.91 -7.15 17.05
C ARG A 215 1.32 -7.37 15.62
N ASN A 216 2.05 -6.43 15.04
CA ASN A 216 2.70 -6.60 13.75
C ASN A 216 4.15 -6.13 13.86
N CYS A 217 5.03 -6.72 13.06
CA CYS A 217 6.42 -6.30 12.92
C CYS A 217 6.68 -5.79 11.50
N ALA A 218 7.47 -4.73 11.34
CA ALA A 218 8.07 -4.32 10.08
C ALA A 218 9.57 -4.14 10.27
N ASP A 219 10.35 -4.46 9.25
CA ASP A 219 11.80 -4.26 9.28
C ASP A 219 12.15 -2.90 8.67
N ILE A 220 12.92 -2.10 9.39
CA ILE A 220 13.27 -0.73 9.03
C ILE A 220 14.78 -0.50 9.21
N GLN A 221 15.26 0.61 8.67
CA GLN A 221 16.62 1.13 8.86
C GLN A 221 16.52 2.50 9.51
N ILE A 222 17.39 2.79 10.47
CA ILE A 222 17.51 4.11 11.08
C ILE A 222 18.95 4.59 10.96
N VAL A 223 19.15 5.68 10.22
CA VAL A 223 20.47 6.30 10.00
C VAL A 223 20.68 7.48 10.95
N SER A 224 21.95 7.89 11.14
CA SER A 224 22.29 9.05 11.95
C SER A 224 21.60 10.31 11.44
N GLY A 225 20.91 11.03 12.32
CA GLY A 225 20.61 12.44 12.08
C GLY A 225 21.91 13.23 12.17
N GLY A 226 22.26 13.96 11.12
CA GLY A 226 23.37 14.92 11.18
C GLY A 226 23.12 15.88 12.33
N GLY A 227 23.95 15.80 13.38
CA GLY A 227 23.85 16.66 14.55
C GLY A 227 24.18 18.11 14.18
N THR A 228 23.16 18.86 13.78
CA THR A 228 23.17 20.32 13.86
C THR A 228 21.80 20.80 14.31
N THR A 229 21.78 21.30 15.54
CA THR A 229 20.74 22.13 16.12
C THR A 229 20.20 23.12 15.09
N ALA A 230 18.88 23.22 15.02
CA ALA A 230 18.15 24.09 14.11
C ALA A 230 18.74 25.50 14.03
N THR A 231 19.04 25.95 12.82
CA THR A 231 18.99 27.38 12.47
C THR A 231 18.10 27.52 11.25
N VAL A 232 16.92 28.09 11.48
CA VAL A 232 15.97 28.54 10.45
C VAL A 232 16.74 29.35 9.41
N THR A 233 16.77 28.91 8.16
CA THR A 233 17.25 29.74 7.04
C THR A 233 16.22 29.75 5.93
N SER A 234 15.80 30.97 5.61
CA SER A 234 14.73 31.38 4.73
C SER A 234 14.97 31.02 3.25
N ALA A 235 13.87 31.01 2.50
CA ALA A 235 13.74 30.71 1.08
C ALA A 235 14.87 31.25 0.15
N PRO A 236 15.24 30.52 -0.92
CA PRO A 236 16.16 31.07 -1.91
C PRO A 236 15.43 31.98 -2.90
N THR A 237 15.92 33.21 -2.96
CA THR A 237 15.58 34.24 -3.95
C THR A 237 16.19 33.91 -5.31
N THR A 238 15.39 34.14 -6.35
CA THR A 238 15.72 34.06 -7.78
C THR A 238 17.00 34.84 -8.10
N THR A 239 18.00 34.19 -8.70
CA THR A 239 19.15 34.89 -9.29
C THR A 239 19.17 34.69 -10.79
N THR A 240 18.98 35.79 -11.49
CA THR A 240 19.13 35.96 -12.93
C THR A 240 20.63 35.95 -13.27
N THR A 241 21.06 35.06 -14.16
CA THR A 241 22.42 35.13 -14.72
C THR A 241 22.36 35.30 -16.23
N THR A 242 22.72 36.51 -16.66
CA THR A 242 23.05 36.85 -18.04
C THR A 242 24.39 36.23 -18.42
N THR A 243 24.46 35.53 -19.56
CA THR A 243 25.72 35.44 -20.32
C THR A 243 25.46 35.41 -21.82
N ARG A 244 26.30 36.16 -22.53
CA ARG A 244 26.23 36.56 -23.93
C ARG A 244 27.17 35.70 -24.77
N GLY A 245 26.71 35.30 -25.97
CA GLY A 245 27.55 35.29 -27.19
C GLY A 245 28.14 33.97 -27.67
N GLY A 246 27.42 33.32 -28.59
CA GLY A 246 27.88 33.07 -29.97
C GLY A 246 28.73 31.82 -30.27
N ALA A 247 28.15 30.90 -31.04
CA ALA A 247 28.69 30.52 -32.36
C ALA A 247 27.62 29.75 -33.16
N THR A 248 27.36 30.24 -34.37
CA THR A 248 26.56 29.57 -35.40
C THR A 248 27.41 28.49 -36.06
N THR A 249 26.93 27.25 -36.08
CA THR A 249 27.35 26.24 -37.05
C THR A 249 26.12 25.50 -37.56
N THR A 250 25.83 25.73 -38.84
CA THR A 250 24.86 25.05 -39.68
C THR A 250 25.43 23.69 -40.12
N GLY A 251 24.56 22.69 -40.26
CA GLY A 251 24.87 21.38 -40.86
C GLY A 251 24.72 20.25 -39.85
N GLY A 252 24.01 19.17 -40.13
CA GLY A 252 23.20 18.78 -41.27
C GLY A 252 22.37 17.59 -40.81
N ALA A 253 21.18 17.45 -41.39
CA ALA A 253 20.29 16.34 -41.15
C ALA A 253 21.04 15.02 -41.40
N THR A 254 21.18 14.23 -40.34
CA THR A 254 21.50 12.81 -40.46
C THR A 254 20.34 12.06 -39.83
N THR A 255 19.55 11.44 -40.69
CA THR A 255 18.55 10.43 -40.37
C THR A 255 19.17 9.32 -39.54
N SER A 256 19.07 9.47 -38.21
CA SER A 256 19.16 8.37 -37.27
C SER A 256 17.76 7.78 -37.18
N THR A 257 17.59 6.52 -37.56
CA THR A 257 16.47 5.68 -37.14
C THR A 257 16.41 5.72 -35.62
N GLY A 258 15.63 6.67 -35.08
CA GLY A 258 15.58 6.97 -33.67
C GLY A 258 14.91 5.83 -32.93
N SER A 259 15.70 5.03 -32.22
CA SER A 259 15.14 4.19 -31.16
C SER A 259 14.56 5.13 -30.10
N THR A 260 13.26 5.06 -29.85
CA THR A 260 12.60 5.75 -28.74
C THR A 260 13.39 5.50 -27.44
N PRO A 261 13.73 6.53 -26.65
CA PRO A 261 14.40 6.35 -25.37
C PRO A 261 13.64 5.38 -24.48
N THR A 262 14.34 4.40 -23.89
CA THR A 262 13.73 3.43 -22.98
C THR A 262 13.88 3.89 -21.53
N CYS A 263 12.80 4.40 -20.94
CA CYS A 263 12.71 4.76 -19.53
C CYS A 263 11.86 3.80 -18.70
N VAL A 264 11.05 2.97 -19.34
CA VAL A 264 10.30 1.88 -18.71
C VAL A 264 10.50 0.59 -19.51
N THR A 265 10.86 -0.50 -18.84
CA THR A 265 11.12 -1.79 -19.49
C THR A 265 9.87 -2.65 -19.60
N GLN A 266 9.85 -3.65 -20.49
CA GLN A 266 8.76 -4.63 -20.52
C GLN A 266 8.72 -5.49 -19.26
N GLU A 267 9.89 -5.80 -18.70
CA GLU A 267 10.01 -6.49 -17.41
C GLU A 267 9.27 -5.76 -16.30
N THR A 268 9.32 -4.42 -16.30
CA THR A 268 8.57 -3.60 -15.37
C THR A 268 7.07 -3.88 -15.44
N LEU A 269 6.45 -3.66 -16.60
CA LEU A 269 5.00 -3.78 -16.72
C LEU A 269 4.56 -5.23 -16.50
N THR A 270 5.42 -6.19 -16.87
CA THR A 270 5.22 -7.61 -16.58
C THR A 270 5.27 -7.92 -15.09
N CYS A 271 6.20 -7.31 -14.35
CA CYS A 271 6.31 -7.47 -12.90
C CYS A 271 5.07 -6.92 -12.18
N ILE A 272 4.63 -5.72 -12.57
CA ILE A 272 3.42 -5.09 -12.03
C ILE A 272 2.21 -5.99 -12.31
N ASN A 273 2.03 -6.41 -13.57
CA ASN A 273 0.94 -7.29 -13.94
C ASN A 273 0.96 -8.61 -13.17
N GLY A 274 2.15 -9.18 -12.95
CA GLY A 274 2.32 -10.39 -12.14
C GLY A 274 1.78 -10.31 -10.71
N LYS A 275 1.50 -9.11 -10.17
CA LYS A 275 0.86 -8.91 -8.87
C LYS A 275 -0.66 -8.98 -8.91
N SER A 276 -1.29 -9.00 -10.09
CA SER A 276 -2.74 -9.06 -10.18
C SER A 276 -3.29 -10.38 -9.65
N THR A 277 -4.31 -10.28 -8.81
CA THR A 277 -5.16 -11.42 -8.45
C THR A 277 -6.23 -11.71 -9.51
N TYR A 278 -6.39 -10.83 -10.50
CA TYR A 278 -7.37 -10.92 -11.57
C TYR A 278 -6.63 -10.95 -12.91
N TRP A 279 -6.55 -12.13 -13.53
CA TRP A 279 -5.96 -12.37 -14.87
C TRP A 279 -4.80 -11.47 -15.33
N PRO A 280 -3.54 -11.83 -15.03
CA PRO A 280 -2.40 -11.14 -15.59
C PRO A 280 -1.73 -11.92 -16.74
N LYS A 281 -2.12 -11.62 -17.98
CA LYS A 281 -1.34 -11.96 -19.18
C LYS A 281 -0.84 -10.68 -19.81
N CYS A 282 0.47 -10.57 -20.04
CA CYS A 282 1.08 -9.53 -20.86
C CYS A 282 1.13 -9.89 -22.34
N ASP A 283 0.92 -11.17 -22.67
CA ASP A 283 0.95 -11.67 -24.03
C ASP A 283 -0.10 -12.77 -24.22
N VAL A 284 -0.66 -12.84 -25.43
CA VAL A 284 -1.61 -13.89 -25.85
C VAL A 284 -1.03 -15.31 -25.68
N SER A 285 0.29 -15.46 -25.71
CA SER A 285 1.01 -16.72 -25.58
C SER A 285 1.14 -17.23 -24.14
N GLN A 286 0.80 -16.42 -23.14
CA GLN A 286 0.88 -16.85 -21.74
C GLN A 286 -0.34 -17.70 -21.39
N ASP A 287 -0.17 -18.74 -20.56
CA ASP A 287 -1.26 -19.58 -20.07
C ASP A 287 -1.55 -19.28 -18.60
N LYS A 288 -2.79 -18.89 -18.29
CA LYS A 288 -3.34 -18.73 -16.94
C LYS A 288 -4.84 -19.02 -17.00
N ASP A 289 -5.39 -19.61 -15.94
CA ASP A 289 -6.79 -20.02 -15.85
C ASP A 289 -7.43 -19.42 -14.58
N VAL A 290 -8.01 -18.22 -14.73
CA VAL A 290 -8.69 -17.49 -13.65
C VAL A 290 -9.93 -16.80 -14.22
N THR A 291 -11.10 -17.11 -13.68
CA THR A 291 -12.36 -16.46 -14.11
C THR A 291 -12.54 -15.13 -13.38
N GLY A 292 -12.41 -14.01 -14.10
CA GLY A 292 -12.75 -12.68 -13.58
C GLY A 292 -14.27 -12.42 -13.54
N PRO A 293 -14.73 -11.37 -12.82
CA PRO A 293 -16.11 -10.90 -12.86
C PRO A 293 -16.70 -10.79 -14.28
N SER A 294 -17.96 -11.21 -14.43
CA SER A 294 -18.66 -11.17 -15.72
C SER A 294 -18.69 -9.76 -16.32
N GLY A 295 -18.43 -9.68 -17.63
CA GLY A 295 -18.47 -8.44 -18.42
C GLY A 295 -17.15 -7.65 -18.42
N TYR A 296 -16.24 -7.86 -17.47
CA TYR A 296 -14.95 -7.18 -17.48
C TYR A 296 -14.08 -7.71 -18.62
N GLU A 297 -13.40 -6.80 -19.31
CA GLU A 297 -12.43 -7.16 -20.34
C GLU A 297 -11.03 -7.20 -19.75
N TYR A 298 -10.45 -8.39 -19.78
CA TYR A 298 -9.08 -8.63 -19.35
C TYR A 298 -8.17 -8.64 -20.56
N GLY A 299 -7.03 -7.96 -20.48
CA GLY A 299 -6.18 -7.70 -21.65
C GLY A 299 -4.69 -7.83 -21.40
N PHE A 300 -3.93 -7.46 -22.43
CA PHE A 300 -2.47 -7.58 -22.52
C PHE A 300 -1.78 -6.23 -22.34
N TYR A 301 -2.18 -5.47 -21.31
CA TYR A 301 -1.77 -4.06 -21.12
C TYR A 301 -0.31 -3.86 -20.67
N CYS A 302 0.49 -4.93 -20.76
CA CYS A 302 1.93 -4.97 -20.53
C CYS A 302 2.70 -5.65 -21.67
N SER A 303 2.09 -5.82 -22.85
CA SER A 303 2.77 -6.29 -24.06
C SER A 303 3.87 -5.32 -24.50
N LYS A 304 4.75 -5.76 -25.40
CA LYS A 304 5.81 -4.90 -25.96
C LYS A 304 5.24 -3.63 -26.61
N GLU A 305 4.09 -3.74 -27.29
CA GLU A 305 3.42 -2.60 -27.93
C GLU A 305 2.95 -1.55 -26.91
N TRP A 306 2.41 -1.99 -25.77
CA TRP A 306 2.03 -1.10 -24.66
C TRP A 306 3.25 -0.45 -24.00
N VAL A 307 4.37 -1.16 -23.90
CA VAL A 307 5.62 -0.63 -23.35
C VAL A 307 6.24 0.40 -24.30
N ASP A 308 6.26 0.11 -25.59
CA ASP A 308 6.80 1.03 -26.60
C ASP A 308 5.96 2.31 -26.62
N ALA A 309 4.63 2.20 -26.61
CA ALA A 309 3.74 3.36 -26.54
C ALA A 309 3.87 4.18 -25.25
N LEU A 310 4.14 3.53 -24.11
CA LEU A 310 4.45 4.23 -22.85
C LEU A 310 5.72 5.08 -22.99
N ASN A 311 6.79 4.48 -23.52
CA ASN A 311 8.07 5.18 -23.70
C ASN A 311 7.96 6.30 -24.74
N GLU A 312 7.17 6.11 -25.81
CA GLU A 312 6.85 7.18 -26.76
C GLU A 312 6.16 8.35 -26.07
N MET A 313 5.12 8.08 -25.29
CA MET A 313 4.38 9.12 -24.56
C MET A 313 5.29 9.85 -23.56
N LEU A 314 6.07 9.14 -22.75
CA LEU A 314 6.96 9.74 -21.75
C LEU A 314 8.10 10.55 -22.36
N SER A 315 8.57 10.17 -23.55
CA SER A 315 9.64 10.84 -24.30
C SER A 315 9.15 12.00 -25.16
N ASP A 316 7.85 12.09 -25.43
CA ASP A 316 7.27 13.17 -26.21
C ASP A 316 7.59 14.53 -25.56
N PRO A 317 8.03 15.55 -26.32
CA PRO A 317 8.35 16.87 -25.77
C PRO A 317 7.21 17.51 -24.97
N ALA A 318 5.95 17.21 -25.28
CA ALA A 318 4.79 17.72 -24.56
C ALA A 318 4.64 17.12 -23.14
N VAL A 319 5.19 15.91 -22.93
CA VAL A 319 5.16 15.21 -21.64
C VAL A 319 6.50 15.39 -20.93
N ASN A 320 7.60 15.01 -21.58
CA ASN A 320 8.99 15.14 -21.13
C ASN A 320 9.23 14.60 -19.71
N LYS A 321 8.83 13.33 -19.47
CA LYS A 321 8.99 12.66 -18.17
C LYS A 321 9.84 11.40 -18.22
N CYS A 322 10.40 11.05 -19.37
CA CYS A 322 11.23 9.84 -19.52
C CYS A 322 12.45 9.81 -18.57
N ASN A 323 13.01 10.98 -18.22
CA ASN A 323 14.13 11.09 -17.26
C ASN A 323 13.68 11.33 -15.81
N ASP A 324 12.38 11.44 -15.55
CA ASP A 324 11.81 11.70 -14.23
C ASP A 324 11.23 10.43 -13.63
N GLN A 325 12.09 9.64 -13.00
CA GLN A 325 11.72 8.35 -12.41
C GLN A 325 10.68 8.52 -11.29
N THR A 326 10.69 9.64 -10.56
CA THR A 326 9.70 9.92 -9.52
C THR A 326 8.32 10.16 -10.13
N ALA A 327 8.22 10.93 -11.20
CA ALA A 327 6.95 11.14 -11.91
C ALA A 327 6.42 9.84 -12.55
N ILE A 328 7.31 9.06 -13.18
CA ILE A 328 6.97 7.74 -13.76
C ILE A 328 6.42 6.81 -12.68
N HIS A 329 7.09 6.73 -11.52
CA HIS A 329 6.67 5.85 -10.42
C HIS A 329 5.29 6.23 -9.88
N LYS A 330 5.04 7.52 -9.60
CA LYS A 330 3.72 7.98 -9.12
C LYS A 330 2.63 7.66 -10.15
N MET A 331 2.86 7.97 -11.42
CA MET A 331 1.90 7.71 -12.50
C MET A 331 1.58 6.22 -12.63
N LEU A 332 2.59 5.36 -12.67
CA LEU A 332 2.39 3.90 -12.78
C LEU A 332 1.73 3.31 -11.54
N ALA A 333 2.03 3.81 -10.34
CA ALA A 333 1.36 3.38 -9.11
C ALA A 333 -0.16 3.66 -9.17
N GLN A 334 -0.55 4.84 -9.66
CA GLN A 334 -1.98 5.16 -9.84
C GLN A 334 -2.63 4.24 -10.87
N ILE A 335 -2.01 4.08 -12.04
CA ILE A 335 -2.58 3.28 -13.14
C ILE A 335 -2.65 1.80 -12.75
N THR A 336 -1.68 1.29 -12.01
CA THR A 336 -1.71 -0.05 -11.42
C THR A 336 -2.98 -0.23 -10.59
N PHE A 337 -3.36 0.77 -9.81
CA PHE A 337 -4.59 0.72 -9.02
C PHE A 337 -5.84 0.75 -9.90
N GLU A 338 -5.94 1.73 -10.81
CA GLU A 338 -7.09 1.90 -11.73
C GLU A 338 -7.40 0.64 -12.54
N THR A 339 -6.35 -0.07 -12.94
CA THR A 339 -6.43 -1.19 -13.88
C THR A 339 -6.35 -2.57 -13.23
N ALA A 340 -6.34 -2.61 -11.88
CA ALA A 340 -6.08 -3.81 -11.11
C ALA A 340 -4.81 -4.56 -11.58
N TYR A 341 -3.70 -3.83 -11.64
CA TYR A 341 -2.37 -4.28 -12.08
C TYR A 341 -2.31 -4.59 -13.58
N PHE A 342 -2.69 -3.64 -14.45
CA PHE A 342 -2.69 -3.82 -15.90
C PHE A 342 -3.51 -5.02 -16.38
N SER A 343 -4.57 -5.35 -15.65
CA SER A 343 -5.40 -6.51 -15.94
C SER A 343 -6.64 -6.13 -16.72
N THR A 344 -7.28 -5.01 -16.38
CA THR A 344 -8.50 -4.55 -17.03
C THR A 344 -8.47 -3.03 -17.20
N VAL A 345 -9.00 -2.54 -18.31
CA VAL A 345 -9.13 -1.09 -18.57
C VAL A 345 -10.55 -0.74 -19.02
N TYR A 346 -11.53 -1.63 -18.78
CA TYR A 346 -12.94 -1.41 -19.07
C TYR A 346 -13.81 -1.88 -17.91
N GLN A 347 -14.76 -1.05 -17.48
CA GLN A 347 -15.70 -1.38 -16.42
C GLN A 347 -17.14 -1.39 -16.94
N PRO A 348 -17.81 -2.55 -16.97
CA PRO A 348 -19.20 -2.65 -17.45
C PRO A 348 -20.21 -1.90 -16.58
N ARG A 349 -19.85 -1.61 -15.32
CA ARG A 349 -20.74 -1.02 -14.33
C ARG A 349 -21.16 0.40 -14.73
N ASP A 350 -20.25 1.16 -15.31
CA ASP A 350 -20.47 2.54 -15.74
C ASP A 350 -20.09 2.77 -17.22
N GLY A 351 -19.67 1.72 -17.91
CA GLY A 351 -19.22 1.77 -19.30
C GLY A 351 -17.92 2.53 -19.49
N GLY A 352 -17.19 2.81 -18.40
CA GLY A 352 -15.95 3.57 -18.46
C GLY A 352 -14.77 2.75 -18.97
N ALA A 353 -13.78 3.45 -19.54
CA ALA A 353 -12.62 2.85 -20.16
C ALA A 353 -11.35 3.69 -19.97
N GLY A 354 -10.18 3.03 -20.06
CA GLY A 354 -8.86 3.64 -20.07
C GLY A 354 -7.94 3.23 -18.92
N LEU A 355 -6.66 3.55 -19.07
CA LEU A 355 -5.63 3.32 -18.04
C LEU A 355 -5.83 4.25 -16.82
N ILE A 356 -6.38 5.43 -17.05
CA ILE A 356 -7.15 6.17 -16.05
C ILE A 356 -8.61 5.91 -16.36
N HIS A 357 -9.37 5.40 -15.39
CA HIS A 357 -10.76 5.05 -15.60
C HIS A 357 -11.59 6.30 -15.87
N MET A 358 -12.18 6.39 -17.07
CA MET A 358 -13.03 7.51 -17.47
C MET A 358 -14.40 7.02 -17.88
N ILE A 359 -15.45 7.59 -17.28
CA ILE A 359 -16.82 7.40 -17.76
C ILE A 359 -17.02 8.03 -19.14
N PRO A 360 -18.00 7.56 -19.95
CA PRO A 360 -18.23 8.05 -21.31
C PRO A 360 -18.37 9.57 -21.45
N GLY A 361 -18.90 10.24 -20.42
CA GLY A 361 -19.07 11.70 -20.41
C GLY A 361 -17.76 12.51 -20.51
N ASN A 362 -16.62 11.90 -20.15
CA ASN A 362 -15.32 12.58 -20.17
C ASN A 362 -14.47 12.22 -21.40
N TRP A 363 -14.86 11.21 -22.18
CA TRP A 363 -14.05 10.72 -23.31
C TRP A 363 -13.81 11.80 -24.36
N ARG A 364 -14.85 12.55 -24.72
CA ARG A 364 -14.73 13.58 -25.75
C ARG A 364 -13.75 14.69 -25.34
N THR A 365 -13.87 15.18 -24.10
CA THR A 365 -12.95 16.18 -23.53
C THR A 365 -11.52 15.65 -23.52
N ASN A 366 -11.30 14.41 -23.06
CA ASN A 366 -9.96 13.82 -23.04
C ASN A 366 -9.35 13.71 -24.44
N VAL A 367 -10.12 13.32 -25.45
CA VAL A 367 -9.64 13.20 -26.84
C VAL A 367 -9.35 14.57 -27.46
N GLU A 368 -10.14 15.60 -27.12
CA GLU A 368 -9.85 16.98 -27.51
C GLU A 368 -8.54 17.49 -26.88
N ASP A 369 -8.33 17.19 -25.60
CA ASP A 369 -7.08 17.49 -24.90
C ASP A 369 -5.89 16.71 -25.49
N MET A 370 -6.10 15.48 -25.97
CA MET A 370 -5.06 14.72 -26.69
C MET A 370 -4.67 15.42 -27.99
N ASP A 371 -5.62 15.94 -28.78
CA ASP A 371 -5.33 16.68 -30.01
C ASP A 371 -4.64 18.03 -29.72
N GLN A 372 -4.97 18.66 -28.59
CA GLN A 372 -4.26 19.84 -28.10
C GLN A 372 -2.81 19.51 -27.68
N LEU A 373 -2.60 18.38 -26.99
CA LEU A 373 -1.30 18.00 -26.45
C LEU A 373 -0.36 17.43 -27.53
N PHE A 374 -0.90 16.68 -28.50
CA PHE A 374 -0.13 16.10 -29.61
C PHE A 374 -0.71 16.56 -30.96
N PRO A 375 -0.38 17.79 -31.40
CA PRO A 375 -0.97 18.38 -32.59
C PRO A 375 -0.63 17.56 -33.85
N GLY A 376 -1.63 17.39 -34.72
CA GLY A 376 -1.49 16.70 -36.01
C GLY A 376 -1.82 15.20 -35.97
N MET A 377 -2.12 14.63 -34.80
CA MET A 377 -2.46 13.22 -34.65
C MET A 377 -3.93 12.91 -34.97
N ASN A 378 -4.83 13.90 -34.91
CA ASN A 378 -6.25 13.82 -35.27
C ASN A 378 -7.03 12.76 -34.47
N PHE A 379 -6.82 12.70 -33.17
CA PHE A 379 -7.46 11.74 -32.27
C PHE A 379 -8.98 11.85 -32.27
N ILE A 380 -9.56 13.05 -32.40
CA ILE A 380 -11.02 13.21 -32.49
C ILE A 380 -11.59 12.42 -33.67
N SER A 381 -10.92 12.46 -34.82
CA SER A 381 -11.36 11.72 -36.01
C SER A 381 -11.25 10.21 -35.80
N GLN A 382 -10.16 9.75 -35.18
CA GLN A 382 -9.93 8.33 -34.89
C GLN A 382 -10.93 7.80 -33.86
N PHE A 383 -11.23 8.58 -32.82
CA PHE A 383 -12.23 8.28 -31.80
C PHE A 383 -13.65 8.21 -32.37
N ASN A 384 -14.03 9.14 -33.26
CA ASN A 384 -15.34 9.12 -33.91
C ASN A 384 -15.50 7.93 -34.86
N ALA A 385 -14.40 7.48 -35.49
CA ALA A 385 -14.42 6.33 -36.38
C ALA A 385 -14.69 4.99 -35.67
N MET A 386 -14.55 4.95 -34.33
CA MET A 386 -14.83 3.77 -33.50
C MET A 386 -16.28 3.71 -33.00
N ALA A 387 -17.18 4.57 -33.46
CA ALA A 387 -18.59 4.50 -33.08
C ALA A 387 -19.26 3.20 -33.59
N PRO A 388 -20.11 2.53 -32.80
CA PRO A 388 -20.57 2.94 -31.46
C PRO A 388 -19.64 2.52 -30.30
N ASP A 389 -18.65 1.67 -30.55
CA ASP A 389 -17.78 1.03 -29.56
C ASP A 389 -16.56 1.89 -29.16
N GLN A 390 -16.79 3.17 -28.86
CA GLN A 390 -15.72 4.15 -28.66
C GLN A 390 -14.83 3.87 -27.44
N TYR A 391 -15.24 3.00 -26.51
CA TYR A 391 -14.40 2.53 -25.41
C TYR A 391 -13.12 1.84 -25.91
N GLN A 392 -13.17 1.19 -27.08
CA GLN A 392 -12.02 0.51 -27.70
C GLN A 392 -10.85 1.46 -28.00
N PHE A 393 -11.15 2.75 -28.18
CA PHE A 393 -10.13 3.78 -28.35
C PHE A 393 -9.15 3.77 -27.17
N PHE A 394 -9.66 3.70 -25.95
CA PHE A 394 -8.85 3.72 -24.73
C PHE A 394 -8.21 2.37 -24.39
N GLN A 395 -8.59 1.30 -25.09
CA GLN A 395 -8.02 -0.05 -24.97
C GLN A 395 -6.93 -0.34 -26.01
N SER A 396 -6.53 0.65 -26.80
CA SER A 396 -5.45 0.53 -27.79
C SER A 396 -4.13 1.08 -27.25
N PRO A 397 -3.00 0.38 -27.44
CA PRO A 397 -1.69 0.89 -27.04
C PRO A 397 -1.36 2.22 -27.74
N GLN A 398 -1.89 2.46 -28.95
CA GLN A 398 -1.66 3.69 -29.70
C GLN A 398 -2.22 4.94 -29.00
N TYR A 399 -3.27 4.79 -28.20
CA TYR A 399 -4.03 5.91 -27.63
C TYR A 399 -4.04 5.91 -26.10
N GLY A 400 -4.04 4.74 -25.45
CA GLY A 400 -4.23 4.62 -24.00
C GLY A 400 -3.26 5.47 -23.17
N TRP A 401 -1.95 5.39 -23.44
CA TRP A 401 -0.96 6.20 -22.72
C TRP A 401 -1.04 7.69 -23.05
N ARG A 402 -1.36 8.05 -24.30
CA ARG A 402 -1.55 9.46 -24.68
C ARG A 402 -2.81 10.06 -24.02
N SER A 403 -3.83 9.25 -23.82
CA SER A 403 -5.02 9.59 -23.03
C SER A 403 -4.68 9.85 -21.56
N VAL A 404 -3.80 9.04 -20.95
CA VAL A 404 -3.23 9.31 -19.61
C VAL A 404 -2.52 10.66 -19.57
N ALA A 405 -1.67 10.94 -20.56
CA ALA A 405 -0.96 12.22 -20.63
C ALA A 405 -1.92 13.41 -20.74
N ALA A 406 -2.95 13.30 -21.58
CA ALA A 406 -4.01 14.31 -21.68
C ALA A 406 -4.73 14.49 -20.34
N TRP A 407 -5.04 13.42 -19.60
CA TRP A 407 -5.63 13.54 -18.27
C TRP A 407 -4.70 14.25 -17.29
N TYR A 408 -3.44 13.83 -17.23
CA TYR A 408 -2.45 14.37 -16.30
C TYR A 408 -2.12 15.84 -16.59
N LYS A 409 -2.22 16.28 -17.85
CA LYS A 409 -1.87 17.66 -18.23
C LYS A 409 -3.08 18.59 -18.26
N LEU A 410 -4.24 18.12 -18.73
CA LEU A 410 -5.36 18.97 -19.13
C LEU A 410 -6.72 18.46 -18.61
N THR A 411 -7.09 17.21 -18.87
CA THR A 411 -8.46 16.72 -18.65
C THR A 411 -8.86 16.68 -17.19
N ASN A 412 -7.90 16.57 -16.27
CA ASN A 412 -8.19 16.63 -14.84
C ASN A 412 -8.92 17.92 -14.40
N GLY A 413 -8.94 18.97 -15.24
CA GLY A 413 -9.74 20.18 -15.04
C GLY A 413 -11.26 19.96 -15.00
N VAL A 414 -11.78 18.79 -15.42
CA VAL A 414 -13.20 18.44 -15.22
C VAL A 414 -13.57 18.25 -13.74
N ILE A 415 -12.56 18.10 -12.87
CA ILE A 415 -12.73 17.99 -11.42
C ILE A 415 -12.49 19.38 -10.79
N PRO A 416 -13.43 19.89 -9.96
CA PRO A 416 -13.25 21.17 -9.28
C PRO A 416 -11.95 21.24 -8.47
N GLY A 417 -11.20 22.34 -8.64
CA GLY A 417 -9.91 22.54 -7.98
C GLY A 417 -8.75 21.74 -8.58
N CYS A 418 -8.92 21.16 -9.77
CA CYS A 418 -7.86 20.55 -10.57
C CYS A 418 -7.58 21.42 -11.82
N GLY A 419 -7.06 20.84 -12.89
CA GLY A 419 -6.57 21.54 -14.09
C GLY A 419 -5.08 21.89 -14.01
N GLN A 420 -4.30 21.01 -13.38
CA GLN A 420 -2.87 21.19 -13.14
C GLN A 420 -2.07 20.05 -13.77
N ASP A 421 -0.76 20.25 -13.94
CA ASP A 421 0.15 19.20 -14.40
C ASP A 421 0.40 18.19 -13.27
N LEU A 422 -0.33 17.08 -13.31
CA LEU A 422 -0.31 16.06 -12.27
C LEU A 422 1.04 15.35 -12.15
N PHE A 423 1.89 15.32 -13.19
CA PHE A 423 3.19 14.66 -13.11
C PHE A 423 4.08 15.28 -12.01
N ASP A 424 3.97 16.59 -11.80
CA ASP A 424 4.78 17.36 -10.86
C ASP A 424 4.18 17.48 -9.46
N LEU A 425 2.92 17.04 -9.28
CA LEU A 425 2.23 17.12 -7.99
C LEU A 425 2.49 15.92 -7.09
N SER A 426 2.11 16.06 -5.81
CA SER A 426 2.12 14.96 -4.86
C SER A 426 1.19 13.83 -5.33
N PHE A 427 1.47 12.61 -4.91
CA PHE A 427 0.63 11.47 -5.28
C PHE A 427 -0.82 11.62 -4.77
N GLU A 428 -0.99 12.25 -3.61
CA GLU A 428 -2.30 12.60 -3.06
C GLU A 428 -3.07 13.54 -4.01
N GLU A 429 -2.42 14.58 -4.52
CA GLU A 429 -3.02 15.50 -5.48
C GLU A 429 -3.32 14.82 -6.82
N GLN A 430 -2.46 13.90 -7.28
CA GLN A 430 -2.75 13.06 -8.45
C GLN A 430 -4.04 12.27 -8.23
N THR A 431 -4.17 11.57 -7.09
CA THR A 431 -5.35 10.76 -6.79
C THR A 431 -6.61 11.61 -6.62
N ARG A 432 -6.50 12.80 -6.00
CA ARG A 432 -7.61 13.76 -5.87
C ARG A 432 -8.10 14.22 -7.24
N CYS A 433 -7.18 14.51 -8.15
CA CYS A 433 -7.49 14.97 -9.50
C CYS A 433 -7.74 13.84 -10.51
N ILE A 434 -7.87 12.60 -10.05
CA ILE A 434 -8.32 11.46 -10.84
C ILE A 434 -9.65 10.93 -10.30
N LEU A 435 -9.76 10.79 -8.97
CA LEU A 435 -10.89 10.15 -8.30
C LEU A 435 -11.88 11.16 -7.69
N SER A 436 -11.59 12.47 -7.74
CA SER A 436 -12.31 13.52 -7.01
C SER A 436 -12.18 13.45 -5.47
N PHE A 437 -11.32 12.58 -4.95
CA PHE A 437 -10.98 12.49 -3.53
C PHE A 437 -9.54 11.97 -3.34
N VAL A 438 -8.88 12.38 -2.27
CA VAL A 438 -7.53 11.89 -1.93
C VAL A 438 -7.63 10.42 -1.57
N ASN A 439 -6.79 9.62 -2.23
CA ASN A 439 -6.77 8.18 -2.04
C ASN A 439 -5.33 7.70 -2.05
N ASP A 440 -4.73 7.58 -0.86
CA ASP A 440 -3.37 7.06 -0.77
C ASP A 440 -3.31 5.59 -1.21
N ARG A 441 -2.65 5.35 -2.35
CA ARG A 441 -2.38 4.05 -2.97
C ARG A 441 -0.90 3.68 -2.93
N SER A 442 -0.16 4.26 -1.98
CA SER A 442 1.25 3.98 -1.67
C SER A 442 1.64 2.49 -1.64
N ALA A 443 0.69 1.60 -1.36
CA ALA A 443 0.86 0.15 -1.43
C ALA A 443 1.31 -0.39 -2.81
N ALA A 444 1.19 0.38 -3.90
CA ALA A 444 1.74 0.02 -5.21
C ALA A 444 3.23 0.39 -5.38
N TRP A 445 3.82 1.22 -4.50
CA TRP A 445 5.24 1.62 -4.57
C TRP A 445 6.26 0.48 -4.37
N PRO A 446 6.05 -0.50 -3.46
CA PRO A 446 7.02 -1.58 -3.23
C PRO A 446 7.25 -2.52 -4.43
N ILE A 447 6.38 -2.49 -5.45
CA ILE A 447 6.49 -3.34 -6.65
C ILE A 447 7.78 -3.04 -7.44
N TRP A 448 8.31 -1.82 -7.29
CA TRP A 448 9.45 -1.31 -8.05
C TRP A 448 10.80 -1.36 -7.34
N GLY A 449 10.83 -1.53 -6.01
CA GLY A 449 12.07 -1.58 -5.24
C GLY A 449 13.00 -2.73 -5.63
N HIS A 450 12.46 -3.79 -6.26
CA HIS A 450 13.23 -4.94 -6.74
C HIS A 450 13.79 -4.78 -8.16
N ILE A 451 13.29 -3.83 -8.96
CA ILE A 451 13.61 -3.75 -10.40
C ILE A 451 14.79 -2.80 -10.67
N VAL A 452 14.93 -1.73 -9.88
CA VAL A 452 16.04 -0.76 -10.04
C VAL A 452 17.39 -1.30 -9.53
N SER A 453 17.38 -2.36 -8.71
CA SER A 453 18.59 -3.06 -8.26
C SER A 453 19.14 -4.11 -9.25
N GLY A 454 18.50 -4.31 -10.40
CA GLY A 454 18.86 -5.31 -11.42
C GLY A 454 20.02 -4.90 -12.34
N GLY A 455 21.12 -4.42 -11.77
CA GLY A 455 22.39 -4.29 -12.49
C GLY A 455 23.04 -5.66 -12.68
N GLY A 456 22.80 -6.27 -13.84
CA GLY A 456 23.59 -7.33 -14.48
C GLY A 456 24.31 -8.35 -13.59
N THR A 457 23.77 -9.56 -13.52
CA THR A 457 24.60 -10.77 -13.44
C THR A 457 24.03 -11.84 -14.37
N THR A 458 24.79 -12.13 -15.42
CA THR A 458 24.67 -13.30 -16.28
C THR A 458 24.52 -14.57 -15.45
N ALA A 459 23.34 -15.19 -15.51
CA ALA A 459 23.13 -16.54 -15.03
C ALA A 459 23.48 -17.52 -16.16
N THR A 460 24.57 -18.25 -15.97
CA THR A 460 25.00 -19.37 -16.81
C THR A 460 23.92 -20.44 -16.80
N VAL A 461 23.41 -20.79 -17.98
CA VAL A 461 22.46 -21.89 -18.19
C VAL A 461 23.18 -23.21 -17.92
N THR A 462 22.77 -23.92 -16.87
CA THR A 462 23.10 -25.34 -16.70
C THR A 462 21.84 -26.14 -17.02
N SER A 463 21.89 -26.88 -18.13
CA SER A 463 20.85 -27.77 -18.65
C SER A 463 20.48 -28.88 -17.65
N ALA A 464 19.17 -29.11 -17.48
CA ALA A 464 18.63 -30.27 -16.78
C ALA A 464 18.87 -31.58 -17.57
N PRO A 465 19.09 -32.72 -16.90
CA PRO A 465 19.18 -34.01 -17.58
C PRO A 465 17.79 -34.60 -17.82
N THR A 466 17.61 -35.09 -19.04
CA THR A 466 16.47 -35.86 -19.54
C THR A 466 16.34 -37.19 -18.80
N THR A 467 15.17 -37.49 -18.22
CA THR A 467 14.86 -38.84 -17.71
C THR A 467 13.82 -39.51 -18.59
N THR A 468 14.28 -40.53 -19.31
CA THR A 468 13.51 -41.41 -20.18
C THR A 468 12.62 -42.35 -19.37
N THR A 469 11.35 -42.44 -19.76
CA THR A 469 10.37 -43.41 -19.26
C THR A 469 10.75 -44.83 -19.68
N THR A 470 10.78 -45.78 -18.75
CA THR A 470 10.76 -47.22 -19.10
C THR A 470 9.84 -47.98 -18.15
N THR A 471 8.81 -48.57 -18.73
CA THR A 471 7.83 -49.45 -18.11
C THR A 471 8.40 -50.84 -17.92
N THR A 472 8.30 -51.42 -16.71
CA THR A 472 8.26 -52.89 -16.55
C THR A 472 7.47 -53.30 -15.29
N ARG A 473 6.91 -54.50 -15.39
CA ARG A 473 5.80 -55.12 -14.65
C ARG A 473 6.35 -56.10 -13.60
N GLY A 474 5.69 -56.27 -12.45
CA GLY A 474 5.84 -57.49 -11.63
C GLY A 474 5.67 -57.38 -10.10
N GLY A 475 4.46 -57.64 -9.60
CA GLY A 475 4.12 -58.73 -8.64
C GLY A 475 4.58 -58.73 -7.17
N HIS A 476 3.57 -58.77 -6.27
CA HIS A 476 3.46 -59.46 -4.96
C HIS A 476 4.28 -58.91 -3.76
N GLU A 477 3.83 -58.85 -2.49
CA GLU A 477 2.57 -59.16 -1.80
C GLU A 477 2.70 -58.82 -0.28
N ARG A 478 1.60 -58.36 0.37
CA ARG A 478 1.25 -58.40 1.84
C ARG A 478 2.09 -57.53 2.83
N GLN A 479 1.56 -56.88 3.89
CA GLN A 479 0.23 -56.81 4.53
C GLN A 479 0.19 -55.70 5.64
N LEU A 480 -1.04 -55.38 6.11
CA LEU A 480 -1.46 -54.74 7.40
C LEU A 480 -1.64 -53.20 7.40
N GLU A 481 -2.88 -52.69 7.25
CA GLU A 481 -3.93 -52.35 8.28
C GLU A 481 -3.77 -50.91 8.81
N SER A 482 -4.78 -50.05 9.02
CA SER A 482 -6.23 -50.07 8.81
C SER A 482 -6.82 -48.64 8.94
N SER A 483 -7.84 -48.35 8.12
CA SER A 483 -9.05 -47.52 8.31
C SER A 483 -9.08 -46.18 9.08
N ASN A 484 -9.25 -45.11 8.30
CA ASN A 484 -10.37 -44.13 8.31
C ASN A 484 -11.30 -44.00 9.54
N CYS A 485 -11.41 -42.78 10.07
CA CYS A 485 -12.70 -42.22 10.50
C CYS A 485 -12.83 -40.77 10.01
N LYS A 486 -13.73 -40.56 9.03
CA LYS A 486 -14.22 -39.25 8.59
C LYS A 486 -15.33 -38.83 9.55
N THR A 487 -15.33 -37.59 10.02
CA THR A 487 -16.54 -36.96 10.56
C THR A 487 -16.90 -35.78 9.66
N LEU A 488 -17.95 -36.00 8.86
CA LEU A 488 -18.71 -34.97 8.16
C LEU A 488 -19.53 -34.19 9.18
N TRP A 489 -19.49 -32.86 9.13
CA TRP A 489 -20.51 -32.01 9.74
C TRP A 489 -21.24 -31.28 8.60
N THR A 490 -22.44 -31.74 8.28
CA THR A 490 -23.44 -31.00 7.51
C THR A 490 -24.25 -30.13 8.47
N ARG A 491 -24.45 -28.85 8.13
CA ARG A 491 -25.34 -27.95 8.89
C ARG A 491 -26.61 -27.72 8.07
N THR A 492 -27.72 -28.30 8.52
CA THR A 492 -29.07 -27.96 8.05
C THR A 492 -29.57 -26.78 8.88
N VAL A 493 -30.08 -25.74 8.21
CA VAL A 493 -30.71 -24.59 8.85
C VAL A 493 -32.18 -24.90 9.10
N ALA A 494 -32.64 -24.74 10.35
CA ALA A 494 -34.05 -24.56 10.66
C ALA A 494 -34.22 -23.53 11.79
N TYR A 495 -35.26 -22.73 11.63
CA TYR A 495 -35.58 -21.49 12.32
C TYR A 495 -36.12 -21.71 13.74
N GLN A 496 -35.91 -20.72 14.63
CA GLN A 496 -36.56 -20.45 15.93
C GLN A 496 -35.90 -20.91 17.25
N SER A 497 -35.51 -19.87 17.99
CA SER A 497 -35.51 -19.67 19.45
C SER A 497 -34.51 -20.41 20.37
N ARG A 498 -33.65 -19.55 20.95
CA ARG A 498 -33.25 -19.45 22.37
C ARG A 498 -32.27 -20.49 22.99
N VAL A 499 -31.08 -19.95 23.29
CA VAL A 499 -30.14 -20.23 24.40
C VAL A 499 -29.46 -21.60 24.42
N ASP A 500 -28.16 -21.62 24.06
CA ASP A 500 -27.26 -22.73 24.41
C ASP A 500 -26.10 -22.22 25.27
N THR A 501 -26.10 -22.67 26.53
CA THR A 501 -25.01 -22.58 27.49
C THR A 501 -23.95 -23.64 27.18
N TRP A 502 -22.68 -23.25 27.09
CA TRP A 502 -21.55 -24.17 26.94
C TRP A 502 -21.00 -24.54 28.33
N GLN A 503 -21.03 -25.83 28.69
CA GLN A 503 -20.28 -26.37 29.82
C GLN A 503 -18.94 -26.96 29.35
N MET A 504 -17.89 -26.63 30.08
CA MET A 504 -16.51 -27.05 29.87
C MET A 504 -16.23 -28.32 30.67
N HIS A 505 -15.67 -29.37 30.06
CA HIS A 505 -15.06 -30.48 30.78
C HIS A 505 -13.58 -30.61 30.40
N VAL A 506 -12.72 -30.47 31.41
CA VAL A 506 -11.26 -30.64 31.33
C VAL A 506 -10.90 -32.11 31.54
N CYS A 507 -9.86 -32.54 30.82
CA CYS A 507 -9.34 -33.88 30.64
C CYS A 507 -8.92 -34.64 31.92
N ARG A 508 -8.87 -35.99 31.81
CA ARG A 508 -7.81 -36.80 32.42
C ARG A 508 -7.37 -37.91 31.48
N SER A 509 -6.07 -37.95 31.22
CA SER A 509 -5.32 -39.10 30.70
C SER A 509 -5.25 -40.20 31.75
N HIS A 510 -5.46 -41.47 31.40
CA HIS A 510 -4.91 -42.62 32.12
C HIS A 510 -4.44 -43.67 31.11
N THR A 511 -3.14 -43.99 31.25
CA THR A 511 -2.34 -45.12 30.73
C THR A 511 -2.34 -45.40 29.24
#